data_AF-A0A920M995-F1
#
_entry.id   AF-A0A920M995-F1
#
_cell.length_a   1.000
_cell.length_b   1.000
_cell.length_c   1.000
_cell.angle_alpha   90.00
_cell.angle_beta   90.00
_cell.angle_gamma   90.00
#
_symmetry.space_group_name_H-M   'P 1'
#
loop_
_entity.id
_entity.type
_entity.pdbx_description
1 polymer ?
#
loop_
_entity_poly.entity_id
_entity_poly.type
_entity_poly.pdbx_seq_one_letter_code
_entity_poly.pdbx_strand_id
1 'polypeptide(L)'
;MVVIAIDYGEKKIGLAVGNTETMTSSPISIIKKAKTGFNWDELKEKIMEWEPNRIIIGKPLNMDGTRSDFMEKVERFAKKLRSSNRY
;
A
#
# COMPACT_ATOMS: atom_id res chain seq x y z
N MET A 1 -2.25 -6.80 -16.87
CA MET A 1 -1.57 -5.78 -16.02
C MET A 1 -1.44 -6.28 -14.60
N VAL A 2 -0.28 -6.06 -13.98
CA VAL A 2 -0.03 -6.33 -12.55
C VAL A 2 -0.28 -5.05 -11.74
N VAL A 3 -1.04 -5.17 -10.66
CA VAL A 3 -1.38 -4.07 -9.75
C VAL A 3 -1.04 -4.49 -8.32
N ILE A 4 -0.38 -3.62 -7.57
CA ILE A 4 -0.18 -3.82 -6.14
C ILE A 4 -1.18 -2.99 -5.35
N ALA A 5 -1.94 -3.65 -4.48
CA ALA A 5 -2.80 -3.00 -3.51
C ALA A 5 -2.11 -2.91 -2.15
N ILE A 6 -2.13 -1.73 -1.56
CA ILE A 6 -1.57 -1.44 -0.24
C ILE A 6 -2.70 -1.07 0.71
N ASP A 7 -2.82 -1.86 1.77
CA ASP A 7 -3.66 -1.55 2.93
C ASP A 7 -2.78 -1.02 4.05
N TYR A 8 -2.78 0.31 4.23
CA TYR A 8 -1.99 0.97 5.26
C TYR A 8 -2.71 0.96 6.60
N GLY A 9 -2.08 0.36 7.61
CA GLY A 9 -2.46 0.48 9.01
C GLY A 9 -1.31 1.01 9.86
N GLU A 10 -1.60 1.57 11.04
CA GLU A 10 -0.55 2.14 11.90
C GLU A 10 0.40 1.11 12.50
N LYS A 11 0.00 -0.16 12.56
CA LYS A 11 0.80 -1.26 13.12
C LYS A 11 1.41 -2.17 12.05
N LYS A 12 0.79 -2.24 10.87
CA LYS A 12 1.20 -3.12 9.76
C LYS A 12 0.67 -2.58 8.44
N ILE A 13 1.35 -2.90 7.36
CA ILE A 13 0.94 -2.64 5.98
C ILE A 13 0.68 -3.99 5.32
N GLY A 14 -0.53 -4.20 4.82
CA GLY A 14 -0.86 -5.36 3.99
C GLY A 14 -0.58 -5.08 2.53
N LEU A 15 -0.01 -6.06 1.83
CA LEU A 15 0.21 -6.03 0.38
C LEU A 15 -0.55 -7.17 -0.29
N ALA A 16 -1.21 -6.86 -1.39
CA ALA A 16 -1.80 -7.85 -2.29
C ALA A 16 -1.41 -7.53 -3.73
N VAL A 17 -1.27 -8.57 -4.55
CA VAL A 17 -1.10 -8.46 -5.99
C VAL A 17 -2.40 -8.80 -6.68
N GLY A 18 -2.77 -8.02 -7.69
CA GLY A 18 -3.87 -8.29 -8.60
C GLY A 18 -3.36 -8.38 -10.04
N ASN A 19 -3.97 -9.27 -10.82
CA ASN A 19 -3.72 -9.36 -12.26
C ASN A 19 -5.04 -9.17 -13.02
N THR A 20 -5.06 -8.17 -13.91
CA THR A 20 -6.25 -7.79 -14.66
C THR A 20 -6.64 -8.77 -15.76
N GLU A 21 -5.69 -9.56 -16.27
CA GLU A 21 -5.95 -10.56 -17.31
C GLU A 21 -6.61 -11.80 -16.73
N THR A 22 -6.14 -12.25 -15.57
CA THR A 22 -6.72 -13.40 -14.85
C THR A 22 -7.91 -13.01 -13.99
N MET A 23 -8.12 -11.71 -13.75
CA MET A 23 -9.13 -11.18 -12.84
C MET A 23 -9.03 -11.74 -11.42
N THR A 24 -7.81 -12.02 -10.96
CA THR A 24 -7.54 -12.58 -9.63
C THR A 24 -6.69 -11.65 -8.78
N SER A 25 -6.74 -11.86 -7.47
CA SER A 25 -5.87 -11.22 -6.50
C SER A 25 -5.47 -12.16 -5.38
N SER A 26 -4.26 -11.98 -4.86
CA SER A 26 -3.72 -12.77 -3.75
C SER A 26 -2.96 -11.88 -2.76
N PRO A 27 -3.02 -12.15 -1.45
CA PRO A 27 -2.14 -11.51 -0.49
C PRO A 27 -0.68 -11.93 -0.73
N ILE A 28 0.27 -11.01 -0.60
CA ILE A 28 1.70 -11.29 -0.87
C ILE A 28 2.61 -11.03 0.34
N SER A 29 2.30 -10.04 1.19
CA SER A 29 3.14 -9.74 2.36
C SER A 29 2.44 -8.87 3.39
N ILE A 30 2.98 -8.87 4.60
CA ILE A 30 2.61 -7.95 5.68
C ILE A 30 3.89 -7.32 6.25
N ILE A 31 4.05 -6.02 6.09
CA ILE A 31 5.16 -5.26 6.67
C ILE A 31 4.74 -4.78 8.06
N LYS A 32 5.37 -5.27 9.12
CA LYS A 32 5.05 -4.86 10.50
C LYS A 32 5.84 -3.61 10.90
N LYS A 33 5.21 -2.73 11.68
CA LYS A 33 5.90 -1.55 12.24
C LYS A 33 6.82 -2.00 13.37
N ALA A 34 8.11 -1.69 13.26
CA ALA A 34 9.07 -1.83 14.36
C ALA A 34 9.01 -0.60 15.28
N LYS A 35 9.73 -0.64 16.41
CA LYS A 35 9.89 0.54 17.29
C LYS A 35 10.46 1.75 16.55
N THR A 36 11.32 1.52 15.56
CA THR A 36 11.94 2.54 14.70
C THR A 36 11.05 2.99 13.53
N GLY A 37 9.86 2.39 13.37
CA GLY A 37 8.93 2.68 12.27
C GLY A 37 8.82 1.55 11.25
N PHE A 38 8.27 1.86 10.09
CA PHE A 38 8.18 0.91 8.96
C PHE A 38 9.52 0.83 8.23
N ASN A 39 9.91 -0.40 7.87
CA ASN A 39 11.04 -0.64 6.97
C ASN A 39 10.61 -0.33 5.52
N TRP A 40 11.13 0.76 4.97
CA TRP A 40 10.78 1.22 3.62
C TRP A 40 11.50 0.42 2.53
N ASP A 41 12.68 -0.10 2.82
CA ASP A 41 13.44 -0.91 1.88
C ASP A 41 12.77 -2.28 1.68
N GLU A 42 12.31 -2.91 2.75
CA GLU A 42 11.52 -4.15 2.69
C GLU A 42 10.21 -3.95 1.91
N LEU A 43 9.49 -2.85 2.20
CA LEU A 43 8.27 -2.50 1.46
C LEU A 43 8.57 -2.34 -0.03
N LYS A 44 9.65 -1.63 -0.38
CA LYS A 44 10.06 -1.41 -1.76
C LYS A 44 10.45 -2.71 -2.45
N GLU A 45 11.25 -3.54 -1.81
CA GLU A 45 11.66 -4.84 -2.33
C GLU A 45 10.44 -5.71 -2.66
N LYS A 46 9.48 -5.81 -1.72
CA LYS A 46 8.26 -6.61 -1.90
C LYS A 46 7.34 -6.06 -2.99
N ILE A 47 7.28 -4.74 -3.17
CA ILE A 47 6.54 -4.14 -4.29
C ILE A 47 7.23 -4.44 -5.61
N MET A 48 8.56 -4.28 -5.69
CA MET A 48 9.32 -4.41 -6.94
C MET A 48 9.50 -5.84 -7.42
N GLU A 49 9.40 -6.84 -6.53
CA GLU A 49 9.36 -8.27 -6.87
C GLU A 49 8.29 -8.59 -7.93
N TRP A 50 7.23 -7.78 -8.00
CA TRP A 50 6.09 -7.97 -8.93
C TRP A 50 6.08 -7.01 -10.12
N GLU A 51 7.06 -6.11 -10.24
CA GLU A 51 7.15 -5.09 -11.31
C GLU A 51 5.79 -4.45 -11.67
N PRO A 52 5.04 -3.90 -10.69
CA PRO A 52 3.65 -3.54 -10.92
C PRO A 52 3.50 -2.38 -11.90
N ASN A 53 2.49 -2.48 -12.77
CA ASN A 53 2.12 -1.36 -13.63
C ASN A 53 1.48 -0.21 -12.83
N ARG A 54 0.82 -0.52 -11.71
CA ARG A 54 0.14 0.44 -10.84
C ARG A 54 0.21 0.03 -9.38
N ILE A 55 0.26 1.03 -8.50
CA ILE A 55 0.07 0.86 -7.06
C ILE A 55 -1.22 1.57 -6.67
N ILE A 56 -2.09 0.89 -5.94
CA ILE A 56 -3.30 1.45 -5.37
C ILE A 56 -3.21 1.41 -3.84
N ILE A 57 -3.71 2.45 -3.17
CA ILE A 57 -3.72 2.57 -1.71
C ILE A 57 -5.17 2.77 -1.29
N GLY A 58 -5.61 2.02 -0.27
CA GLY A 58 -6.97 2.14 0.26
C GLY A 58 -7.29 3.57 0.70
N LYS A 59 -8.44 4.11 0.27
CA LYS A 59 -8.93 5.45 0.63
C LYS A 59 -9.99 5.31 1.73
N PRO A 60 -9.64 5.52 3.02
CA PRO A 60 -10.56 5.29 4.12
C PRO A 60 -11.61 6.40 4.19
N LEU A 61 -12.87 6.02 4.07
CA LEU A 61 -14.03 6.91 4.21
C LEU A 61 -14.84 6.51 5.43
N ASN A 62 -15.60 7.46 5.97
CA ASN A 62 -16.65 7.18 6.94
C ASN A 62 -17.81 6.44 6.26
N MET A 63 -18.75 5.90 7.05
CA MET A 63 -19.90 5.15 6.51
C MET A 63 -20.81 6.00 5.60
N ASP A 64 -20.84 7.32 5.80
CA ASP A 64 -21.56 8.30 4.97
C ASP A 64 -20.75 8.78 3.75
N GLY A 65 -19.56 8.23 3.52
CA GLY A 65 -18.68 8.58 2.42
C GLY A 65 -17.83 9.83 2.64
N THR A 66 -17.93 10.52 3.79
CA THR A 66 -17.06 11.65 4.08
C THR A 66 -15.63 11.19 4.39
N ARG A 67 -14.71 12.15 4.40
CA ARG A 67 -13.31 11.92 4.78
C ARG A 67 -13.24 11.38 6.22
N SER A 68 -12.52 10.27 6.42
CA SER A 68 -12.22 9.75 7.75
C SER A 68 -11.04 10.47 8.39
N ASP A 69 -10.95 10.41 9.73
CA ASP A 69 -9.78 10.89 10.49
C ASP A 69 -8.49 10.17 10.08
N PHE A 70 -8.61 8.94 9.58
CA PHE A 70 -7.48 8.13 9.14
C PHE A 70 -6.92 8.57 7.77
N MET A 71 -7.69 9.33 6.98
CA MET A 71 -7.30 9.78 5.64
C MET A 71 -5.98 10.53 5.64
N GLU A 72 -5.76 11.42 6.61
CA GLU A 72 -4.55 12.24 6.65
C GLU A 72 -3.29 11.40 6.84
N LYS A 73 -3.38 10.29 7.60
CA LYS A 73 -2.27 9.35 7.78
C LYS A 73 -1.99 8.58 6.48
N VAL A 74 -3.03 8.14 5.77
CA VAL A 74 -2.92 7.47 4.47
C VAL A 74 -2.30 8.40 3.42
N GLU A 75 -2.73 9.66 3.34
CA GLU A 75 -2.18 10.63 2.39
C GLU A 75 -0.70 10.92 2.65
N ARG A 76 -0.29 11.06 3.92
CA ARG A 76 1.12 11.19 4.29
C ARG A 76 1.93 9.97 3.88
N PHE A 77 1.40 8.77 4.12
CA PHE A 77 2.02 7.51 3.70
C PHE A 77 2.19 7.48 2.17
N ALA A 78 1.14 7.78 1.41
CA ALA A 78 1.16 7.82 -0.06
C ALA A 78 2.17 8.84 -0.60
N LYS A 79 2.22 10.04 0.01
CA LYS A 79 3.20 11.07 -0.34
C LYS A 79 4.63 10.59 -0.09
N LYS A 80 4.88 9.93 1.04
CA LYS A 80 6.20 9.38 1.36
C LYS A 80 6.59 8.29 0.38
N LEU A 81 5.71 7.33 0.09
CA LEU A 81 5.92 6.26 -0.89
C LEU A 81 6.27 6.83 -2.28
N ARG A 82 5.56 7.87 -2.72
CA ARG A 82 5.82 8.56 -3.99
C ARG A 82 7.12 9.37 -4.00
N SER A 83 7.54 9.91 -2.85
CA SER A 83 8.79 10.67 -2.76
C SER A 83 10.03 9.78 -2.64
N SER A 84 9.88 8.61 -2.03
CA SER A 84 10.95 7.64 -1.82
C SER A 84 11.30 6.87 -3.09
N ASN A 85 10.49 6.99 -4.15
CA ASN A 85 10.73 6.40 -5.47
C ASN A 85 10.04 7.23 -6.55
N ARG A 86 10.81 7.69 -7.55
CA ARG A 86 10.27 8.05 -8.86
C ARG A 86 9.81 6.77 -9.55
N TYR A 87 8.53 6.45 -9.43
CA TYR A 87 7.82 5.50 -10.29
C TYR A 87 7.13 6.25 -11.43
#